data_AF-A0A146KF86-F1
#
_entry.id   AF-A0A146KF86-F1
#
_cell.length_a   1.000
_cell.length_b   1.000
_cell.length_c   1.000
_cell.angle_alpha   90.00
_cell.angle_beta   90.00
_cell.angle_gamma   90.00
#
_symmetry.space_group_name_H-M   'P 1'
#
loop_
_entity.id
_entity.type
_entity.pdbx_description
1 polymer ?
#
loop_
_entity_poly.entity_id
_entity_poly.type
_entity_poly.pdbx_seq_one_letter_code
_entity_poly.pdbx_strand_id
1 'polypeptide(L)'
;KRDVTTQEITKKFKQGFAKFLGIRMNPQLYFNEDTPNHTLCLSYESLSQSAKRGIWPEVAQFMNCSKDEKWAAKHYHSAFKKAIFPNKLTVDLKDQITQICRNRYKTYQTAEIVDYVREQYAQRQIFPNTVQSFVHQTINKLIKEEPKVQIKAQQTNFQDLFGSHINQQKDENDQKTTQKTNILPLHSDSEKSEDAQLDDQETLDSIKIYQDAVAPAEIIQSVKLFSSNLLSFVNQLSILYSNPMFYEDLDDNGGFPKK
;
A
#
# COMPACT_ATOMS: atom_id res chain seq x y z
N LYS A 1 29.46 14.37 4.24
CA LYS A 1 28.77 13.17 3.69
C LYS A 1 28.36 13.53 2.27
N ARG A 2 28.81 12.82 1.23
CA ARG A 2 28.35 13.08 -0.14
C ARG A 2 26.94 12.53 -0.29
N ASP A 3 26.03 13.31 -0.85
CA ASP A 3 24.69 12.86 -1.17
C ASP A 3 24.78 11.80 -2.28
N VAL A 4 24.53 10.55 -1.90
CA VAL A 4 24.47 9.42 -2.84
C VAL A 4 23.21 9.63 -3.68
N THR A 5 23.37 9.74 -5.00
CA THR A 5 22.23 9.97 -5.90
C THR A 5 21.29 8.76 -5.92
N THR A 6 20.00 8.97 -6.17
CA THR A 6 18.99 7.90 -6.26
C THR A 6 19.38 6.80 -7.27
N GLN A 7 20.09 7.17 -8.33
CA GLN A 7 20.61 6.22 -9.33
C GLN A 7 21.72 5.33 -8.76
N GLU A 8 22.66 5.90 -7.99
CA GLU A 8 23.72 5.14 -7.33
C GLU A 8 23.18 4.14 -6.32
N ILE A 9 22.16 4.54 -5.54
CA ILE A 9 21.46 3.65 -4.61
C ILE A 9 20.85 2.46 -5.37
N THR A 10 20.16 2.75 -6.48
CA THR A 10 19.51 1.71 -7.29
C THR A 10 20.53 0.75 -7.91
N LYS A 11 21.66 1.27 -8.43
CA LYS A 11 22.73 0.45 -9.01
C LYS A 11 23.38 -0.45 -7.96
N LYS A 12 23.73 0.11 -6.79
CA LYS A 12 24.32 -0.67 -5.69
C LYS A 12 23.37 -1.72 -5.14
N PHE A 13 22.08 -1.37 -5.01
CA PHE A 13 21.05 -2.32 -4.61
C PHE A 13 20.99 -3.49 -5.61
N LYS A 14 20.93 -3.20 -6.91
CA LYS A 14 20.93 -4.23 -7.97
C LYS A 14 22.13 -5.17 -7.85
N GLN A 15 23.34 -4.61 -7.71
CA GLN A 15 24.58 -5.38 -7.58
C GLN A 15 24.57 -6.30 -6.36
N GLY A 16 24.21 -5.76 -5.18
CA GLY A 16 24.12 -6.55 -3.96
C GLY A 16 23.06 -7.65 -4.07
N PHE A 17 21.88 -7.30 -4.56
CA PHE A 17 20.79 -8.24 -4.76
C PHE A 17 21.18 -9.38 -5.71
N ALA A 18 21.75 -9.06 -6.87
CA ALA A 18 22.20 -10.04 -7.85
C ALA A 18 23.26 -10.99 -7.25
N LYS A 19 24.24 -10.44 -6.53
CA LYS A 19 25.30 -11.23 -5.87
C LYS A 19 24.72 -12.26 -4.91
N PHE A 20 23.89 -11.83 -3.96
CA PHE A 20 23.38 -12.73 -2.93
C PHE A 20 22.29 -13.65 -3.45
N LEU A 21 21.49 -13.21 -4.43
CA LEU A 21 20.57 -14.09 -5.13
C LEU A 21 21.31 -15.27 -5.79
N GLY A 22 22.40 -15.00 -6.51
CA GLY A 22 23.20 -16.01 -7.20
C GLY A 22 23.72 -17.12 -6.30
N ILE A 23 24.13 -16.76 -5.08
CA ILE A 23 24.60 -17.70 -4.04
C ILE A 23 23.48 -18.65 -3.57
N ARG A 24 22.21 -18.20 -3.60
CA ARG A 24 21.05 -18.97 -3.16
C ARG A 24 20.42 -19.82 -4.27
N MET A 25 20.85 -19.68 -5.52
CA MET A 25 20.39 -20.51 -6.62
C MET A 25 21.00 -21.92 -6.54
N ASN A 26 20.28 -22.93 -7.05
CA ASN A 26 20.80 -24.28 -7.21
C ASN A 26 20.55 -24.79 -8.64
N PRO A 27 21.60 -24.95 -9.48
CA PRO A 27 23.01 -24.66 -9.18
C PRO A 27 23.25 -23.16 -8.91
N GLN A 28 24.34 -22.84 -8.22
CA GLN A 28 24.72 -21.44 -7.98
C GLN A 28 24.94 -20.72 -9.31
N LEU A 29 24.43 -19.49 -9.41
CA LEU A 29 24.52 -18.69 -10.61
C LEU A 29 25.30 -17.41 -10.33
N TYR A 30 26.07 -16.96 -11.33
CA TYR A 30 26.69 -15.66 -11.30
C TYR A 30 25.91 -14.70 -12.19
N PHE A 31 25.25 -13.72 -11.57
CA PHE A 31 24.57 -12.65 -12.28
C PHE A 31 25.54 -11.49 -12.53
N ASN A 32 25.69 -11.09 -13.79
CA ASN A 32 26.51 -9.94 -14.18
C ASN A 32 25.76 -8.60 -14.01
N GLU A 33 26.47 -7.48 -14.16
CA GLU A 33 25.85 -6.14 -14.05
C GLU A 33 24.75 -5.90 -15.09
N ASP A 34 24.85 -6.56 -16.24
CA ASP A 34 23.92 -6.44 -17.37
C ASP A 34 22.64 -7.25 -17.20
N THR A 35 22.57 -8.13 -16.19
CA THR A 35 21.40 -8.98 -15.97
C THR A 35 20.15 -8.10 -15.79
N PRO A 36 19.08 -8.27 -16.58
CA PRO A 36 17.88 -7.46 -16.45
C PRO A 36 17.24 -7.59 -15.07
N ASN A 37 16.71 -6.48 -14.52
CA ASN A 37 16.02 -6.49 -13.23
C ASN A 37 14.83 -7.46 -13.24
N HIS A 38 14.13 -7.58 -14.37
CA HIS A 38 13.05 -8.54 -14.58
C HIS A 38 13.50 -9.98 -14.27
N THR A 39 14.64 -10.41 -14.83
CA THR A 39 15.20 -11.75 -14.63
C THR A 39 15.61 -11.99 -13.17
N LEU A 40 16.25 -11.01 -12.54
CA LEU A 40 16.63 -11.09 -11.12
C LEU A 40 15.39 -11.25 -10.23
N CYS A 41 14.36 -10.45 -10.49
CA CYS A 41 13.12 -10.49 -9.73
C CYS A 41 12.39 -11.83 -9.89
N LEU A 42 12.24 -12.35 -11.11
CA LEU A 42 11.63 -13.67 -11.33
C LEU A 42 12.42 -14.79 -10.67
N SER A 43 13.75 -14.76 -10.77
CA SER A 43 14.62 -15.75 -10.14
C SER A 43 14.43 -15.74 -8.63
N TYR A 44 14.42 -14.57 -7.99
CA TYR A 44 14.11 -14.45 -6.57
C TYR A 44 12.72 -14.97 -6.25
N GLU A 45 11.68 -14.58 -7.00
CA GLU A 45 10.32 -14.98 -6.68
C GLU A 45 10.10 -16.50 -6.80
N SER A 46 10.84 -17.18 -7.67
CA SER A 46 10.83 -18.64 -7.82
C SER A 46 11.48 -19.41 -6.67
N LEU A 47 12.28 -18.74 -5.83
CA LEU A 47 12.92 -19.38 -4.68
C LEU A 47 11.89 -19.77 -3.61
N SER A 48 12.17 -20.88 -2.91
CA SER A 48 11.45 -21.25 -1.70
C SER A 48 11.65 -20.20 -0.60
N GLN A 49 10.72 -20.13 0.35
CA GLN A 49 10.81 -19.18 1.47
C GLN A 49 12.06 -19.41 2.33
N SER A 50 12.50 -20.65 2.49
CA SER A 50 13.73 -20.97 3.20
C SER A 50 14.96 -20.43 2.47
N ALA A 51 15.02 -20.54 1.14
CA ALA A 51 16.13 -20.01 0.35
C ALA A 51 16.16 -18.46 0.34
N LYS A 52 14.99 -17.80 0.39
CA LYS A 52 14.87 -16.34 0.47
C LYS A 52 15.38 -15.76 1.81
N ARG A 53 15.37 -16.54 2.89
CA ARG A 53 15.69 -16.09 4.25
C ARG A 53 17.13 -15.58 4.34
N GLY A 54 17.32 -14.36 4.84
CA GLY A 54 18.65 -13.79 5.09
C GLY A 54 19.26 -13.02 3.91
N ILE A 55 18.62 -12.98 2.74
CA ILE A 55 19.09 -12.16 1.61
C ILE A 55 19.11 -10.66 1.99
N TRP A 56 18.09 -10.16 2.68
CA TRP A 56 17.98 -8.73 2.99
C TRP A 56 19.07 -8.19 3.93
N PRO A 57 19.45 -8.88 5.03
CA PRO A 57 20.61 -8.51 5.81
C PRO A 57 21.89 -8.41 4.98
N GLU A 58 22.16 -9.39 4.12
CA GLU A 58 23.35 -9.44 3.26
C GLU A 58 23.37 -8.27 2.26
N VAL A 59 22.23 -8.00 1.61
CA VAL A 59 22.08 -6.86 0.69
C VAL A 59 22.26 -5.53 1.42
N ALA A 60 21.66 -5.36 2.59
CA ALA A 60 21.79 -4.14 3.39
C ALA A 60 23.25 -3.89 3.81
N GLN A 61 23.95 -4.93 4.28
CA GLN A 61 25.37 -4.87 4.62
C GLN A 61 26.22 -4.47 3.41
N PHE A 62 25.94 -5.04 2.23
CA PHE A 62 26.66 -4.71 1.00
C PHE A 62 26.48 -3.26 0.57
N MET A 63 25.28 -2.68 0.75
CA MET A 63 25.06 -1.29 0.36
C MET A 63 25.83 -0.29 1.24
N ASN A 64 26.16 -0.66 2.48
CA ASN A 64 26.99 0.11 3.42
C ASN A 64 26.59 1.60 3.56
N CYS A 65 25.29 1.91 3.51
CA CYS A 65 24.77 3.29 3.46
C CYS A 65 23.73 3.60 4.55
N SER A 66 23.91 3.06 5.76
CA SER A 66 22.98 3.20 6.89
C SER A 66 21.55 2.70 6.60
N LYS A 67 21.37 1.86 5.58
CA LYS A 67 20.11 1.21 5.26
C LYS A 67 20.09 -0.16 5.93
N ASP A 68 18.98 -0.45 6.60
CA ASP A 68 18.77 -1.71 7.29
C ASP A 68 18.14 -2.77 6.37
N GLU A 69 18.03 -3.99 6.88
CA GLU A 69 17.37 -5.11 6.17
C GLU A 69 15.92 -4.77 5.78
N LYS A 70 15.21 -4.01 6.64
CA LYS A 70 13.81 -3.64 6.42
C LYS A 70 13.70 -2.68 5.25
N TRP A 71 14.63 -1.73 5.14
CA TRP A 71 14.73 -0.85 3.99
C TRP A 71 15.01 -1.64 2.72
N ALA A 72 15.97 -2.58 2.73
CA ALA A 72 16.31 -3.38 1.56
C ALA A 72 15.10 -4.21 1.07
N ALA A 73 14.40 -4.87 2.00
CA ALA A 73 13.18 -5.59 1.71
C ALA A 73 12.08 -4.67 1.16
N LYS A 74 11.85 -3.51 1.78
CA LYS A 74 10.86 -2.53 1.32
C LYS A 74 11.21 -1.98 -0.06
N HIS A 75 12.47 -1.65 -0.31
CA HIS A 75 12.93 -1.16 -1.62
C HIS A 75 12.69 -2.20 -2.72
N TYR A 76 12.96 -3.49 -2.43
CA TYR A 76 12.61 -4.57 -3.33
C TYR A 76 11.10 -4.59 -3.65
N HIS A 77 10.26 -4.67 -2.61
CA HIS A 77 8.82 -4.84 -2.77
C HIS A 77 8.11 -3.61 -3.34
N SER A 78 8.65 -2.40 -3.19
CA SER A 78 8.00 -1.16 -3.62
C SER A 78 8.52 -0.62 -4.95
N ALA A 79 9.80 -0.84 -5.28
CA ALA A 79 10.44 -0.24 -6.44
C ALA A 79 11.05 -1.28 -7.37
N PHE A 80 11.91 -2.17 -6.85
CA PHE A 80 12.68 -3.09 -7.70
C PHE A 80 11.79 -4.16 -8.37
N LYS A 81 10.83 -4.71 -7.63
CA LYS A 81 9.87 -5.73 -8.12
C LYS A 81 8.95 -5.23 -9.23
N LYS A 82 8.81 -3.90 -9.40
CA LYS A 82 8.07 -3.31 -10.54
C LYS A 82 8.59 -3.82 -11.88
N ALA A 83 9.86 -4.21 -11.96
CA ALA A 83 10.47 -4.74 -13.17
C ALA A 83 9.80 -6.03 -13.69
N ILE A 84 9.05 -6.78 -12.87
CA ILE A 84 8.27 -7.96 -13.30
C ILE A 84 7.04 -7.53 -14.13
N PHE A 85 6.52 -6.32 -13.91
CA PHE A 85 5.22 -5.89 -14.42
C PHE A 85 5.43 -4.90 -15.58
N PRO A 86 5.28 -5.35 -16.84
CA PRO A 86 5.53 -4.51 -18.02
C PRO A 86 4.48 -3.41 -18.19
N ASN A 87 3.27 -3.62 -17.68
CA ASN A 87 2.14 -2.74 -17.96
C ASN A 87 2.01 -1.63 -16.91
N LYS A 88 1.65 -0.45 -17.41
CA LYS A 88 1.34 0.73 -16.59
C LYS A 88 -0.17 0.90 -16.50
N LEU A 89 -0.61 1.63 -15.48
CA LEU A 89 -2.00 2.01 -15.31
C LEU A 89 -2.36 3.12 -16.32
N THR A 90 -3.08 2.77 -17.38
CA THR A 90 -3.55 3.70 -18.42
C THR A 90 -4.70 4.58 -17.90
N VAL A 91 -5.02 5.65 -18.64
CA VAL A 91 -6.11 6.58 -18.30
C VAL A 91 -7.44 5.84 -18.17
N ASP A 92 -7.80 5.01 -19.15
CA ASP A 92 -9.05 4.24 -19.13
C ASP A 92 -9.18 3.34 -17.89
N LEU A 93 -8.07 2.70 -17.47
CA LEU A 93 -8.07 1.85 -16.28
C LEU A 93 -8.19 2.68 -14.99
N LYS A 94 -7.59 3.88 -14.95
CA LYS A 94 -7.76 4.81 -13.83
C LYS A 94 -9.21 5.26 -13.70
N ASP A 95 -9.89 5.54 -14.82
CA ASP A 95 -11.28 5.96 -14.82
C ASP A 95 -12.20 4.83 -14.34
N GLN A 96 -11.96 3.59 -14.79
CA GLN A 96 -12.67 2.41 -14.30
C GLN A 96 -12.49 2.21 -12.79
N ILE A 97 -11.25 2.28 -12.28
CA ILE A 97 -10.98 2.17 -10.84
C ILE A 97 -11.67 3.31 -10.08
N THR A 98 -11.66 4.53 -10.62
CA THR A 98 -12.33 5.68 -10.02
C THR A 98 -13.83 5.44 -9.88
N GLN A 99 -14.46 4.87 -10.92
CA GLN A 99 -15.88 4.53 -10.86
C GLN A 99 -16.17 3.43 -9.83
N ILE A 100 -15.30 2.42 -9.73
CA ILE A 100 -15.42 1.38 -8.70
C ILE A 100 -15.32 1.99 -7.30
N CYS A 101 -14.34 2.86 -7.06
CA CYS A 101 -14.18 3.57 -5.79
C CYS A 101 -15.42 4.39 -5.45
N ARG A 102 -15.93 5.20 -6.39
CA ARG A 102 -17.16 6.00 -6.19
C ARG A 102 -18.38 5.15 -5.82
N ASN A 103 -18.54 4.00 -6.46
CA ASN A 103 -19.68 3.12 -6.22
C ASN A 103 -19.59 2.38 -4.87
N ARG A 104 -18.38 2.15 -4.35
CA ARG A 104 -18.16 1.27 -3.19
C ARG A 104 -17.74 1.99 -1.91
N TYR A 105 -17.15 3.18 -1.96
CA TYR A 105 -16.54 3.83 -0.79
C TYR A 105 -17.53 4.19 0.33
N LYS A 106 -18.82 4.33 0.03
CA LYS A 106 -19.86 4.59 1.03
C LYS A 106 -20.32 3.36 1.80
N THR A 107 -20.06 2.16 1.28
CA THR A 107 -20.63 0.91 1.79
C THR A 107 -19.56 -0.03 2.33
N TYR A 108 -18.35 0.03 1.78
CA TYR A 108 -17.26 -0.89 2.09
C TYR A 108 -16.08 -0.18 2.70
N GLN A 109 -15.30 -0.90 3.49
CA GLN A 109 -14.05 -0.38 4.02
C GLN A 109 -13.00 -0.24 2.91
N THR A 110 -12.09 0.71 3.06
CA THR A 110 -11.00 0.96 2.11
C THR A 110 -10.19 -0.30 1.78
N ALA A 111 -9.93 -1.16 2.77
CA ALA A 111 -9.20 -2.42 2.57
C ALA A 111 -9.95 -3.37 1.62
N GLU A 112 -11.26 -3.53 1.80
CA GLU A 112 -12.09 -4.39 0.95
C GLU A 112 -12.15 -3.90 -0.49
N ILE A 113 -12.19 -2.57 -0.68
CA ILE A 113 -12.17 -1.97 -2.02
C ILE A 113 -10.82 -2.18 -2.69
N VAL A 114 -9.72 -2.02 -1.94
CA VAL A 114 -8.36 -2.30 -2.43
C VAL A 114 -8.25 -3.75 -2.88
N ASP A 115 -8.68 -4.71 -2.06
CA ASP A 115 -8.58 -6.13 -2.39
C ASP A 115 -9.42 -6.49 -3.61
N TYR A 116 -10.65 -5.99 -3.68
CA TYR A 116 -11.52 -6.15 -4.84
C TYR A 116 -10.88 -5.61 -6.13
N VAL A 117 -10.34 -4.39 -6.10
CA VAL A 117 -9.71 -3.79 -7.28
C VAL A 117 -8.42 -4.53 -7.63
N ARG A 118 -7.63 -4.99 -6.65
CA ARG A 118 -6.42 -5.77 -6.94
C ARG A 118 -6.73 -7.09 -7.62
N GLU A 119 -7.77 -7.78 -7.20
CA GLU A 119 -8.20 -9.05 -7.80
C GLU A 119 -8.69 -8.85 -9.24
N GLN A 120 -9.53 -7.84 -9.49
CA GLN A 120 -10.03 -7.49 -10.82
C GLN A 120 -8.91 -7.19 -11.84
N TYR A 121 -7.79 -6.64 -11.38
CA TYR A 121 -6.66 -6.25 -12.22
C TYR A 121 -5.47 -7.22 -12.13
N ALA A 122 -5.61 -8.36 -11.44
CA ALA A 122 -4.52 -9.32 -11.24
C ALA A 122 -3.94 -9.86 -12.56
N GLN A 123 -4.80 -10.10 -13.57
CA GLN A 123 -4.39 -10.61 -14.88
C GLN A 123 -3.75 -9.56 -15.80
N ARG A 124 -3.85 -8.27 -15.44
CA ARG A 124 -3.40 -7.16 -16.31
C ARG A 124 -1.88 -6.96 -16.31
N GLN A 125 -1.11 -7.74 -15.53
CA GLN A 125 0.34 -7.59 -15.40
C GLN A 125 0.77 -6.17 -15.01
N ILE A 126 -0.06 -5.50 -14.20
CA ILE A 126 0.21 -4.18 -13.62
C ILE A 126 0.71 -4.38 -12.20
N PHE A 127 1.65 -3.55 -11.76
CA PHE A 127 2.20 -3.64 -10.42
C PHE A 127 1.11 -3.43 -9.34
N PRO A 128 0.86 -4.41 -8.45
CA PRO A 128 -0.26 -4.35 -7.49
C PRO A 128 -0.23 -3.14 -6.57
N ASN A 129 0.95 -2.73 -6.10
CA ASN A 129 1.05 -1.56 -5.20
C ASN A 129 0.70 -0.26 -5.92
N THR A 130 0.89 -0.18 -7.25
CA THR A 130 0.44 0.99 -8.04
C THR A 130 -1.08 1.07 -8.06
N VAL A 131 -1.76 -0.07 -8.23
CA VAL A 131 -3.22 -0.15 -8.17
C VAL A 131 -3.72 0.23 -6.77
N GLN A 132 -3.16 -0.38 -5.73
CA GLN A 132 -3.49 -0.08 -4.33
C GLN A 132 -3.30 1.41 -3.99
N SER A 133 -2.14 1.98 -4.35
CA SER A 133 -1.85 3.39 -4.08
C SER A 133 -2.86 4.31 -4.77
N PHE A 134 -3.23 4.01 -6.03
CA PHE A 134 -4.22 4.78 -6.76
C PHE A 134 -5.63 4.69 -6.11
N VAL A 135 -6.04 3.51 -5.64
CA VAL A 135 -7.30 3.32 -4.91
C VAL A 135 -7.32 4.16 -3.64
N HIS A 136 -6.27 4.11 -2.82
CA HIS A 136 -6.18 4.93 -1.61
C HIS A 136 -6.25 6.43 -1.90
N GLN A 137 -5.49 6.91 -2.89
CA GLN A 137 -5.53 8.32 -3.29
C GLN A 137 -6.93 8.74 -3.75
N THR A 138 -7.61 7.88 -4.50
CA THR A 138 -8.96 8.14 -4.99
C THR A 138 -9.97 8.21 -3.85
N ILE A 139 -9.95 7.23 -2.94
CA ILE A 139 -10.84 7.23 -1.77
C ILE A 139 -10.58 8.45 -0.88
N ASN A 140 -9.31 8.79 -0.65
CA ASN A 140 -8.96 9.98 0.13
C ASN A 140 -9.48 11.28 -0.51
N LYS A 141 -9.48 11.38 -1.84
CA LYS A 141 -10.10 12.51 -2.55
C LYS A 141 -11.61 12.54 -2.35
N LEU A 142 -12.29 11.40 -2.51
CA LEU A 142 -13.74 11.29 -2.32
C LEU A 142 -14.16 11.68 -0.89
N ILE A 143 -13.42 11.23 0.13
CA ILE A 143 -13.67 11.61 1.53
C ILE A 143 -13.51 13.12 1.74
N LYS A 144 -12.51 13.76 1.09
CA LYS A 144 -12.29 15.21 1.18
C LYS A 144 -13.36 16.02 0.44
N GLU A 145 -13.93 15.46 -0.63
CA GLU A 145 -14.99 16.08 -1.45
C GLU A 145 -16.37 15.99 -0.80
N GLU A 146 -16.59 15.07 0.14
CA GLU A 146 -17.86 15.03 0.87
C GLU A 146 -18.05 16.34 1.63
N PRO A 147 -19.22 17.00 1.45
CA PRO A 147 -19.51 18.21 2.20
C PRO A 147 -19.48 17.83 3.67
N LYS A 148 -18.42 18.24 4.38
CA LYS A 148 -18.38 18.21 5.84
C LYS A 148 -19.66 18.91 6.26
N VAL A 149 -20.62 18.14 6.77
CA VAL A 149 -21.84 18.69 7.33
C VAL A 149 -21.35 19.66 8.39
N GLN A 150 -21.39 20.95 8.07
CA GLN A 150 -21.18 22.00 9.04
C GLN A 150 -22.35 21.82 9.98
N ILE A 151 -22.14 21.05 11.04
CA ILE A 151 -22.93 21.16 12.25
C ILE A 151 -22.69 22.60 12.67
N LYS A 152 -23.53 23.51 12.15
CA LYS A 152 -23.70 24.83 12.70
C LYS A 152 -24.10 24.54 14.14
N ALA A 153 -23.12 24.60 15.04
CA ALA A 153 -23.40 24.80 16.43
C ALA A 153 -24.29 26.04 16.45
N GLN A 154 -25.59 25.81 16.61
CA GLN A 154 -26.49 26.85 17.07
C GLN A 154 -25.88 27.26 18.40
N GLN A 155 -25.08 28.32 18.39
CA GLN A 155 -24.79 29.09 19.57
C GLN A 155 -26.16 29.61 20.03
N THR A 156 -26.86 28.80 20.82
CA THR A 156 -27.82 29.33 21.78
C THR A 156 -27.03 30.30 22.63
N ASN A 157 -27.22 31.59 22.37
CA ASN A 157 -26.75 32.67 23.22
C ASN A 157 -27.22 32.36 24.64
N PHE A 158 -26.30 31.94 25.50
CA PHE A 158 -26.54 31.72 26.92
C PHE A 158 -26.93 33.02 27.67
N GLN A 159 -26.91 34.17 26.99
CA GLN A 159 -27.30 35.47 27.52
C GLN A 159 -28.82 35.67 27.65
N ASP A 160 -29.66 34.88 26.97
CA ASP A 160 -31.12 35.01 27.11
C ASP A 160 -31.70 34.20 28.28
N LEU A 161 -30.87 33.45 29.03
CA LEU A 161 -31.30 32.60 30.15
C LEU A 161 -31.14 33.25 31.53
N PHE A 162 -30.47 34.41 31.63
CA PHE A 162 -30.33 35.13 32.90
C PHE A 162 -30.84 36.56 32.74
N GLY A 163 -32.04 36.76 33.28
CA GLY A 163 -32.80 37.99 33.22
C GLY A 163 -32.05 39.22 33.73
N SER A 164 -32.32 40.30 33.00
CA SER A 164 -32.35 41.69 33.41
C SER A 164 -32.56 41.89 34.92
N HIS A 165 -31.61 42.53 35.59
CA HIS A 165 -31.85 43.53 36.64
C HIS A 165 -30.54 44.17 37.16
N ILE A 166 -30.56 45.53 37.23
CA ILE A 166 -29.91 46.43 38.20
C ILE A 166 -28.73 47.33 37.72
N ASN A 167 -29.11 48.61 37.60
CA ASN A 167 -28.48 49.90 37.97
C ASN A 167 -27.27 50.52 37.24
N GLN A 168 -27.56 51.69 36.64
CA GLN A 168 -27.00 53.02 36.91
C GLN A 168 -25.74 53.09 37.82
N GLN A 169 -24.62 53.65 37.33
CA GLN A 169 -24.27 55.09 37.46
C GLN A 169 -22.82 55.37 36.96
N LYS A 170 -22.70 56.46 36.18
CA LYS A 170 -21.72 57.56 36.30
C LYS A 170 -20.29 57.47 35.71
N ASP A 171 -20.12 58.35 34.71
CA ASP A 171 -19.05 59.31 34.38
C ASP A 171 -17.59 58.91 34.10
N GLU A 172 -17.11 59.58 33.04
CA GLU A 172 -15.80 60.20 32.80
C GLU A 172 -14.59 59.41 32.25
N ASN A 173 -14.36 59.69 30.97
CA ASN A 173 -13.17 60.36 30.42
C ASN A 173 -11.96 59.56 29.90
N ASP A 174 -11.41 60.15 28.83
CA ASP A 174 -10.10 60.00 28.19
C ASP A 174 -9.79 58.91 27.14
N GLN A 175 -9.71 59.43 25.89
CA GLN A 175 -8.63 59.29 24.90
C GLN A 175 -7.73 58.03 24.98
N LYS A 176 -7.61 57.27 23.87
CA LYS A 176 -6.54 57.44 22.85
C LYS A 176 -6.48 56.26 21.85
N THR A 177 -6.20 56.63 20.60
CA THR A 177 -5.31 55.95 19.64
C THR A 177 -5.85 54.81 18.74
N THR A 178 -6.08 55.16 17.47
CA THR A 178 -5.39 54.71 16.22
C THR A 178 -5.05 53.20 16.07
N GLN A 179 -5.22 52.45 14.96
CA GLN A 179 -5.06 52.74 13.53
C GLN A 179 -5.86 51.78 12.62
N LYS A 180 -6.27 52.35 11.49
CA LYS A 180 -6.71 51.76 10.22
C LYS A 180 -5.49 51.28 9.41
N THR A 181 -5.55 50.10 8.80
CA THR A 181 -4.82 49.72 7.56
C THR A 181 -5.62 48.60 6.88
N ASN A 182 -6.49 48.92 5.91
CA ASN A 182 -6.23 48.87 4.46
C ASN A 182 -5.23 47.79 4.02
N ILE A 183 -5.76 46.70 3.46
CA ILE A 183 -5.03 45.83 2.53
C ILE A 183 -5.93 45.66 1.31
N LEU A 184 -5.46 46.20 0.17
CA LEU A 184 -5.98 45.91 -1.17
C LEU A 184 -5.14 44.77 -1.78
N PRO A 185 -5.69 43.94 -2.68
CA PRO A 185 -5.00 42.80 -3.25
C PRO A 185 -4.19 43.20 -4.50
N LEU A 186 -2.99 42.65 -4.65
CA LEU A 186 -2.25 42.69 -5.92
C LEU A 186 -2.32 41.31 -6.58
N HIS A 187 -2.91 41.29 -7.77
CA HIS A 187 -2.69 40.27 -8.78
C HIS A 187 -1.31 40.45 -9.41
N SER A 188 -0.62 39.34 -9.65
CA SER A 188 0.32 39.22 -10.76
C SER A 188 0.37 37.77 -11.23
N ASP A 189 0.04 37.60 -12.51
CA ASP A 189 0.12 36.37 -13.28
C ASP A 189 1.56 35.87 -13.38
N SER A 190 1.74 34.55 -13.33
CA SER A 190 2.90 33.88 -13.93
C SER A 190 2.52 32.47 -14.35
N GLU A 191 2.68 32.20 -15.65
CA GLU A 191 2.39 30.94 -16.31
C GLU A 191 3.44 29.85 -16.02
N LYS A 192 2.95 28.61 -15.90
CA LYS A 192 3.55 27.32 -16.31
C LYS A 192 4.97 26.94 -15.83
N SER A 193 5.02 25.90 -15.00
CA SER A 193 5.49 24.56 -15.42
C SER A 193 5.10 23.50 -14.38
N GLU A 194 4.25 22.55 -14.79
CA GLU A 194 3.83 21.40 -13.97
C GLU A 194 4.85 20.26 -14.12
N ASP A 195 5.80 20.19 -13.19
CA ASP A 195 6.48 18.93 -12.87
C ASP A 195 6.01 18.52 -11.47
N ALA A 196 5.14 17.52 -11.42
CA ALA A 196 4.65 16.93 -10.18
C ALA A 196 5.78 16.16 -9.47
N GLN A 197 6.58 16.87 -8.66
CA GLN A 197 7.32 16.29 -7.56
C GLN A 197 6.31 15.79 -6.51
N LEU A 198 6.10 14.47 -6.50
CA LEU A 198 5.41 13.79 -5.41
C LEU A 198 6.27 13.90 -4.16
N ASP A 199 5.81 14.72 -3.22
CA ASP A 199 6.39 14.96 -1.91
C ASP A 199 6.23 13.68 -1.05
N ASP A 200 7.33 12.94 -0.89
CA ASP A 200 7.37 11.64 -0.19
C ASP A 200 7.10 11.74 1.32
N GLN A 201 6.99 12.96 1.87
CA GLN A 201 6.84 13.21 3.31
C GLN A 201 5.41 13.00 3.83
N GLU A 202 4.37 13.26 3.03
CA GLU A 202 2.96 13.16 3.48
C GLU A 202 2.51 11.69 3.64
N THR A 203 3.21 10.76 2.98
CA THR A 203 2.96 9.31 3.09
C THR A 203 3.41 8.70 4.42
N LEU A 204 4.31 9.36 5.16
CA LEU A 204 4.86 8.85 6.42
C LEU A 204 3.93 9.10 7.61
N ASP A 205 3.23 10.24 7.64
CA ASP A 205 2.31 10.58 8.73
C ASP A 205 0.98 9.81 8.63
N SER A 206 0.57 9.41 7.42
CA SER A 206 -0.63 8.58 7.23
C SER A 206 -0.44 7.12 7.70
N ILE A 207 0.80 6.63 7.83
CA ILE A 207 1.10 5.24 8.23
C ILE A 207 1.22 5.13 9.76
N LYS A 208 1.60 6.21 10.47
CA LYS A 208 1.77 6.20 11.93
C LYS A 208 0.45 6.02 12.70
N ILE A 209 -0.69 6.30 12.06
CA ILE A 209 -2.03 6.16 12.66
C ILE A 209 -2.47 4.68 12.76
N TYR A 210 -1.84 3.76 12.03
CA TYR A 210 -2.27 2.35 11.98
C TYR A 210 -1.56 1.41 12.96
N GLN A 211 -0.65 1.90 13.81
CA GLN A 211 0.01 1.07 14.81
C GLN A 211 -0.72 0.99 16.16
N ASP A 212 -1.70 1.87 16.42
CA ASP A 212 -2.38 1.96 17.72
C ASP A 212 -3.85 1.50 17.72
N ALA A 213 -4.38 0.96 16.61
CA ALA A 213 -5.82 0.74 16.47
C ALA A 213 -6.28 -0.67 16.06
N VAL A 214 -5.47 -1.72 16.25
CA VAL A 214 -5.96 -3.09 16.09
C VAL A 214 -5.80 -3.85 17.40
N ALA A 215 -6.92 -4.00 18.11
CA ALA A 215 -6.97 -4.81 19.32
C ALA A 215 -6.55 -6.26 19.00
N PRO A 216 -5.65 -6.88 19.79
CA PRO A 216 -5.16 -8.25 19.54
C PRO A 216 -6.27 -9.32 19.43
N ALA A 217 -7.48 -9.05 19.93
CA ALA A 217 -8.58 -10.01 19.99
C ALA A 217 -9.15 -10.37 18.61
N GLU A 218 -9.24 -9.43 17.66
CA GLU A 218 -9.86 -9.68 16.34
C GLU A 218 -8.93 -10.48 15.41
N ILE A 219 -7.62 -10.29 15.53
CA ILE A 219 -6.62 -11.10 14.83
C ILE A 219 -6.66 -12.55 15.36
N ILE A 220 -6.77 -12.74 16.69
CA ILE A 220 -6.87 -14.07 17.29
C ILE A 220 -8.14 -14.80 16.83
N GLN A 221 -9.27 -14.10 16.70
CA GLN A 221 -10.52 -14.69 16.26
C GLN A 221 -10.47 -15.09 14.77
N SER A 222 -9.85 -14.26 13.93
CA SER A 222 -9.65 -14.54 12.50
C SER A 222 -8.73 -15.74 12.27
N VAL A 223 -7.65 -15.85 13.06
CA VAL A 223 -6.73 -17.00 13.01
C VAL A 223 -7.42 -18.29 13.48
N LYS A 224 -8.31 -18.22 14.49
CA LYS A 224 -9.10 -19.37 14.96
C LYS A 224 -10.15 -19.82 13.94
N LEU A 225 -10.76 -18.90 13.19
CA LEU A 225 -11.70 -19.25 12.12
C LEU A 225 -10.98 -19.88 10.91
N PHE A 226 -9.78 -19.41 10.61
CA PHE A 226 -8.98 -19.98 9.54
C PHE A 226 -8.50 -21.40 9.87
N SER A 227 -8.03 -21.63 11.10
CA SER A 227 -7.53 -22.96 11.50
C SER A 227 -8.64 -24.03 11.58
N SER A 228 -9.86 -23.66 12.00
CA SER A 228 -11.00 -24.59 12.02
C SER A 228 -11.48 -24.96 10.62
N ASN A 229 -11.50 -24.00 9.69
CA ASN A 229 -11.83 -24.27 8.29
C ASN A 229 -10.76 -25.14 7.61
N LEU A 230 -9.48 -24.92 7.89
CA LEU A 230 -8.40 -25.74 7.35
C LEU A 230 -8.47 -27.19 7.86
N LEU A 231 -8.79 -27.39 9.14
CA LEU A 231 -8.92 -28.73 9.73
C LEU A 231 -10.14 -29.48 9.16
N SER A 232 -11.26 -28.77 8.95
CA SER A 232 -12.44 -29.32 8.28
C SER A 232 -12.13 -29.77 6.85
N PHE A 233 -11.39 -28.96 6.09
CA PHE A 233 -10.99 -29.29 4.73
C PHE A 233 -10.05 -30.51 4.67
N VAL A 234 -9.07 -30.60 5.56
CA VAL A 234 -8.17 -31.77 5.64
C VAL A 234 -8.95 -33.05 6.00
N ASN A 235 -9.94 -32.96 6.89
CA ASN A 235 -10.80 -34.11 7.19
C ASN A 235 -11.67 -34.53 6.00
N GLN A 236 -12.20 -33.59 5.21
CA GLN A 236 -12.95 -33.91 3.99
C GLN A 236 -12.06 -34.60 2.95
N LEU A 237 -10.81 -34.16 2.79
CA LEU A 237 -9.84 -34.83 1.93
C LEU A 237 -9.52 -36.24 2.43
N SER A 238 -9.32 -36.42 3.74
CA SER A 238 -9.04 -37.73 4.34
C SER A 238 -10.17 -38.74 4.04
N ILE A 239 -11.43 -38.30 4.09
CA ILE A 239 -12.60 -39.14 3.75
C ILE A 239 -12.58 -39.54 2.28
N LEU A 240 -12.21 -38.63 1.37
CA LEU A 240 -12.11 -38.91 -0.07
C LEU A 240 -11.01 -39.92 -0.40
N TYR A 241 -9.89 -39.90 0.34
CA TYR A 241 -8.77 -40.83 0.12
C TYR A 241 -8.87 -42.14 0.92
N SER A 242 -9.84 -42.26 1.84
CA SER A 242 -10.04 -43.47 2.65
C SER A 242 -11.07 -44.45 2.06
N ASN A 243 -11.65 -44.15 0.90
CA ASN A 243 -12.53 -45.07 0.17
C ASN A 243 -11.73 -45.81 -0.92
N PRO A 244 -11.34 -47.07 -0.72
CA PRO A 244 -10.76 -47.91 -1.77
C PRO A 244 -11.90 -48.41 -2.66
N MET A 245 -12.39 -47.55 -3.55
CA MET A 245 -13.30 -47.94 -4.63
C MET A 245 -12.56 -47.80 -5.95
N PHE A 246 -12.39 -48.94 -6.62
CA PHE A 246 -11.84 -49.13 -7.97
C PHE A 246 -10.32 -48.95 -8.12
N TYR A 247 -9.56 -49.92 -7.62
CA TYR A 247 -8.51 -50.52 -8.46
C TYR A 247 -9.11 -51.80 -9.03
N GLU A 248 -9.77 -51.69 -10.18
CA GLU A 248 -10.01 -52.87 -11.02
C GLU A 248 -8.65 -53.39 -11.50
N ASP A 249 -8.51 -54.70 -11.41
CA ASP A 249 -7.35 -55.49 -11.76
C ASP A 249 -6.79 -55.08 -13.13
N LEU A 250 -5.62 -54.44 -13.12
CA LEU A 250 -4.78 -54.33 -14.30
C LEU A 250 -4.04 -55.65 -14.45
N ASP A 251 -4.60 -56.52 -15.30
CA ASP A 251 -3.95 -57.74 -15.75
C ASP A 251 -2.56 -57.44 -16.35
N ASP A 252 -1.59 -58.24 -15.94
CA ASP A 252 -0.14 -58.19 -16.24
C ASP A 252 0.24 -58.41 -17.72
N ASN A 253 -0.69 -58.27 -18.68
CA ASN A 253 -0.41 -58.50 -20.10
C ASN A 253 -0.29 -57.19 -20.88
N GLY A 254 0.96 -56.74 -21.00
CA GLY A 254 1.37 -55.71 -21.94
C GLY A 254 0.97 -56.05 -23.37
N GLY A 255 -0.05 -55.36 -23.87
CA GLY A 255 -0.50 -55.45 -25.26
C GLY A 255 -1.05 -54.11 -25.74
N PHE A 256 -0.25 -53.38 -26.52
CA PHE A 256 -0.70 -52.17 -27.23
C PHE A 256 -1.83 -52.52 -28.20
N PRO A 257 -2.94 -51.76 -28.25
CA PRO A 257 -3.93 -51.95 -29.29
C PRO A 257 -3.39 -51.41 -30.63
N LYS A 258 -3.33 -52.31 -31.62
CA LYS A 258 -3.16 -51.93 -33.03
C LYS A 258 -4.52 -51.54 -33.61
N LYS A 259 -4.56 -50.30 -34.13
CA LYS A 259 -5.49 -49.69 -35.12
C LYS A 259 -6.98 -49.89 -34.92
#